data_AF-A0A6L3W7L1-F1
#
_entry.id   AF-A0A6L3W7L1-F1
#
_cell.length_a   1.000
_cell.length_b   1.000
_cell.length_c   1.000
_cell.angle_alpha   90.00
_cell.angle_beta   90.00
_cell.angle_gamma   90.00
#
_symmetry.space_group_name_H-M   'P 1'
#
loop_
_entity.id
_entity.type
_entity.pdbx_description
1 polymer ?
#
loop_
_entity_poly.entity_id
_entity_poly.type
_entity_poly.pdbx_seq_one_letter_code
_entity_poly.pdbx_strand_id
1 'polypeptide(L)'
;MYDQIQNPGPPLPPAPGHGRRRHRFVLLAGALTVLAVFTGAAVYGVHWWTHRDERQVSSAVTDFAHAVDREDSATALGLMCAEEKQSAVESGASTTDHGLASRYERPVKTSDIKISGDLARVRLTRPSQQPATLYLRKEGGTWKLCDPERQSPPQ
;
A
#
# COMPACT_ATOMS: atom_id res chain seq x y z
N MET A 1 -59.40 -79.46 -5.28
CA MET A 1 -58.86 -78.36 -6.09
C MET A 1 -58.59 -77.23 -5.11
N TYR A 2 -57.36 -77.14 -4.58
CA TYR A 2 -56.97 -76.08 -3.64
C TYR A 2 -56.07 -75.11 -4.40
N ASP A 3 -56.55 -73.87 -4.52
CA ASP A 3 -55.86 -72.76 -5.15
C ASP A 3 -54.75 -72.26 -4.21
N GLN A 4 -53.52 -72.19 -4.71
CA GLN A 4 -52.35 -71.76 -3.96
C GLN A 4 -52.44 -70.24 -3.75
N ILE A 5 -52.64 -69.82 -2.50
CA ILE A 5 -52.49 -68.41 -2.12
C ILE A 5 -50.99 -68.05 -2.25
N GLN A 6 -50.62 -67.38 -3.34
CA GLN A 6 -49.32 -66.74 -3.50
C GLN A 6 -49.24 -65.54 -2.56
N ASN A 7 -48.41 -65.67 -1.53
CA ASN A 7 -48.07 -64.57 -0.63
C ASN A 7 -47.00 -63.68 -1.30
N PRO A 8 -47.25 -62.39 -1.57
CA PRO A 8 -46.23 -61.50 -2.10
C PRO A 8 -45.16 -61.25 -1.03
N GLY A 9 -43.89 -61.51 -1.38
CA GLY A 9 -42.76 -61.27 -0.49
C GLY A 9 -42.67 -59.80 -0.05
N PRO A 10 -42.01 -59.52 1.10
CA PRO A 10 -41.96 -58.19 1.68
C PRO A 10 -41.24 -57.19 0.74
N PRO A 11 -41.65 -55.91 0.74
CA PRO A 11 -41.05 -54.89 -0.10
C PRO A 11 -39.58 -54.67 0.25
N LEU A 12 -38.73 -54.57 -0.77
CA LEU A 12 -37.32 -54.23 -0.64
C LEU A 12 -37.16 -52.82 0.00
N PRO A 13 -36.14 -52.61 0.85
CA PRO A 13 -35.87 -51.29 1.43
C PRO A 13 -35.44 -50.29 0.35
N PRO A 14 -35.82 -49.00 0.46
CA PRO A 14 -35.40 -47.98 -0.48
C PRO A 14 -33.88 -47.80 -0.44
N ALA A 15 -33.26 -47.65 -1.61
CA ALA A 15 -31.84 -47.39 -1.75
C ALA A 15 -31.45 -46.12 -0.96
N PRO A 16 -30.34 -46.13 -0.19
CA PRO A 16 -30.06 -45.02 0.69
C PRO A 16 -29.51 -43.84 -0.14
N GLY A 17 -30.23 -42.73 -0.12
CA GLY A 17 -29.88 -41.51 -0.86
C GLY A 17 -28.64 -40.81 -0.29
N HIS A 18 -27.45 -41.22 -0.74
CA HIS A 18 -26.16 -40.68 -0.28
C HIS A 18 -25.68 -39.41 -1.03
N GLY A 19 -26.53 -38.80 -1.87
CA GLY A 19 -26.08 -37.73 -2.80
C GLY A 19 -26.06 -36.31 -2.23
N ARG A 20 -27.02 -35.94 -1.36
CA ARG A 20 -27.24 -34.53 -1.01
C ARG A 20 -26.23 -33.95 -0.01
N ARG A 21 -25.71 -34.74 0.93
CA ARG A 21 -24.70 -34.25 1.90
C ARG A 21 -23.32 -34.11 1.28
N ARG A 22 -22.87 -35.06 0.46
CA ARG A 22 -21.55 -34.99 -0.21
C ARG A 22 -21.46 -33.82 -1.20
N HIS A 23 -22.51 -33.57 -1.99
CA HIS A 23 -22.54 -32.41 -2.88
C HIS A 23 -22.48 -31.08 -2.12
N ARG A 24 -23.15 -30.97 -0.96
CA ARG A 24 -23.07 -29.77 -0.11
C ARG A 24 -21.67 -29.57 0.47
N PHE A 25 -20.99 -30.63 0.90
CA PHE A 25 -19.61 -30.53 1.37
C PHE A 25 -18.63 -30.16 0.25
N VAL A 26 -18.80 -30.69 -0.96
CA VAL A 26 -17.96 -30.33 -2.12
C VAL A 26 -18.19 -28.87 -2.54
N LEU A 27 -19.44 -28.40 -2.52
CA LEU A 27 -19.78 -26.99 -2.80
C LEU A 27 -19.24 -26.05 -1.72
N LEU A 28 -19.36 -26.39 -0.45
CA LEU A 28 -18.80 -25.61 0.66
C LEU A 28 -17.27 -25.57 0.61
N ALA A 29 -16.62 -26.72 0.37
CA ALA A 29 -15.18 -26.79 0.23
C ALA A 29 -14.71 -25.94 -0.95
N GLY A 30 -15.33 -26.08 -2.14
CA GLY A 30 -15.01 -25.27 -3.31
C GLY A 30 -15.21 -23.76 -3.08
N ALA A 31 -16.31 -23.37 -2.44
CA ALA A 31 -16.58 -21.98 -2.10
C ALA A 31 -15.52 -21.39 -1.14
N LEU A 32 -15.10 -22.17 -0.14
CA LEU A 32 -14.04 -21.78 0.79
C LEU A 32 -12.68 -21.62 0.09
N THR A 33 -12.33 -22.52 -0.84
CA THR A 33 -11.06 -22.41 -1.58
C THR A 33 -11.05 -21.16 -2.47
N VAL A 34 -12.16 -20.89 -3.16
CA VAL A 34 -12.31 -19.69 -4.00
C VAL A 34 -12.18 -18.43 -3.13
N LEU A 35 -12.89 -18.39 -1.99
CA LEU A 35 -12.80 -17.26 -1.05
C LEU A 35 -11.35 -17.06 -0.54
N ALA A 36 -10.65 -18.14 -0.19
CA ALA A 36 -9.26 -18.09 0.28
C ALA A 36 -8.29 -17.60 -0.81
N VAL A 37 -8.49 -17.99 -2.07
CA VAL A 37 -7.66 -17.50 -3.19
C VAL A 37 -7.90 -16.02 -3.45
N PHE A 38 -9.16 -15.56 -3.47
CA PHE A 38 -9.48 -14.15 -3.68
C PHE A 38 -8.97 -13.27 -2.53
N THR A 39 -9.17 -13.68 -1.29
CA THR A 39 -8.66 -12.96 -0.11
C THR A 39 -7.13 -12.98 -0.07
N GLY A 40 -6.50 -14.12 -0.35
CA GLY A 40 -5.04 -14.22 -0.44
C GLY A 40 -4.44 -13.30 -1.50
N ALA A 41 -5.03 -13.25 -2.69
CA ALA A 41 -4.60 -12.36 -3.77
C ALA A 41 -4.78 -10.88 -3.42
N ALA A 42 -5.91 -10.51 -2.79
CA ALA A 42 -6.17 -9.14 -2.36
C ALA A 42 -5.18 -8.69 -1.28
N VAL A 43 -4.94 -9.51 -0.25
CA VAL A 43 -3.99 -9.22 0.83
C VAL A 43 -2.57 -9.13 0.28
N TYR A 44 -2.17 -10.05 -0.60
CA TYR A 44 -0.84 -10.04 -1.21
C TYR A 44 -0.64 -8.80 -2.10
N GLY A 45 -1.65 -8.41 -2.89
CA GLY A 45 -1.63 -7.21 -3.71
C GLY A 45 -1.49 -5.93 -2.91
N VAL A 46 -2.29 -5.78 -1.84
CA VAL A 46 -2.19 -4.63 -0.92
C VAL A 46 -0.82 -4.60 -0.25
N HIS A 47 -0.38 -5.73 0.30
CA HIS A 47 0.91 -5.80 0.99
C HIS A 47 2.08 -5.45 0.07
N TRP A 48 2.12 -5.99 -1.15
CA TRP A 48 3.18 -5.65 -2.10
C TRP A 48 3.14 -4.16 -2.47
N TRP A 49 1.94 -3.61 -2.70
CA TRP A 49 1.79 -2.21 -3.06
C TRP A 49 2.26 -1.28 -1.92
N THR A 50 1.85 -1.55 -0.68
CA THR A 50 2.27 -0.77 0.51
C THR A 50 3.79 -0.79 0.69
N HIS A 51 4.45 -1.95 0.60
CA HIS A 51 5.92 -2.04 0.69
C HIS A 51 6.65 -1.25 -0.41
N ARG A 52 6.04 -1.14 -1.59
CA ARG A 52 6.59 -0.34 -2.68
C ARG A 52 6.48 1.15 -2.37
N ASP A 53 5.32 1.59 -1.91
CA ASP A 53 5.08 2.99 -1.59
C ASP A 53 5.93 3.45 -0.39
N GLU A 54 6.10 2.62 0.65
CA GLU A 54 7.00 2.94 1.77
C GLU A 54 8.45 3.20 1.31
N ARG A 55 8.97 2.34 0.43
CA ARG A 55 10.30 2.52 -0.15
C ARG A 55 10.39 3.79 -0.99
N GLN A 56 9.37 4.09 -1.78
CA GLN A 56 9.35 5.30 -2.60
C GLN A 56 9.27 6.57 -1.76
N VAL A 57 8.43 6.58 -0.71
CA VAL A 57 8.35 7.68 0.25
C VAL A 57 9.70 7.89 0.93
N SER A 58 10.32 6.82 1.42
CA SER A 58 11.64 6.92 2.04
C SER A 58 12.72 7.43 1.08
N SER A 59 12.68 6.99 -0.19
CA SER A 59 13.59 7.49 -1.23
C SER A 59 13.38 8.98 -1.46
N ALA A 60 12.15 9.42 -1.72
CA ALA A 60 11.85 10.83 -2.00
C ALA A 60 12.33 11.76 -0.87
N VAL A 61 12.13 11.34 0.38
CA VAL A 61 12.63 12.07 1.56
C VAL A 61 14.15 12.12 1.61
N THR A 62 14.81 11.00 1.32
CA THR A 62 16.27 10.89 1.35
C THR A 62 16.89 11.70 0.23
N ASP A 63 16.34 11.61 -0.98
CA ASP A 63 16.75 12.38 -2.16
C ASP A 63 16.61 13.89 -1.91
N PHE A 64 15.51 14.31 -1.27
CA PHE A 64 15.31 15.71 -0.89
C PHE A 64 16.37 16.16 0.12
N ALA A 65 16.60 15.35 1.16
CA ALA A 65 17.60 15.64 2.16
C ALA A 65 19.03 15.74 1.58
N HIS A 66 19.36 14.91 0.60
CA HIS A 66 20.63 14.98 -0.12
C HIS A 66 20.72 16.20 -1.04
N ALA A 67 19.64 16.54 -1.75
CA ALA A 67 19.58 17.76 -2.55
C ALA A 67 19.85 19.00 -1.69
N VAL A 68 19.25 19.07 -0.49
CA VAL A 68 19.52 20.14 0.48
C VAL A 68 20.97 20.14 0.97
N ASP A 69 21.54 18.98 1.31
CA ASP A 69 22.95 18.88 1.76
C ASP A 69 23.96 19.23 0.65
N ARG A 70 23.55 19.14 -0.63
CA ARG A 70 24.36 19.54 -1.81
C ARG A 70 24.13 20.97 -2.27
N GLU A 71 23.19 21.69 -1.65
CA GLU A 71 22.71 23.00 -2.12
C GLU A 71 22.13 22.94 -3.55
N ASP A 72 21.64 21.75 -3.97
CA ASP A 72 21.04 21.49 -5.28
C ASP A 72 19.56 21.89 -5.26
N SER A 73 19.34 23.20 -5.39
CA SER A 73 18.00 23.81 -5.36
C SER A 73 17.11 23.28 -6.49
N ALA A 74 17.67 23.03 -7.68
CA ALA A 74 16.93 22.48 -8.81
C ALA A 74 16.34 21.10 -8.49
N THR A 75 17.13 20.19 -7.92
CA THR A 75 16.65 18.87 -7.50
C THR A 75 15.68 18.97 -6.32
N ALA A 76 15.98 19.80 -5.33
CA ALA A 76 15.09 19.99 -4.16
C ALA A 76 13.70 20.47 -4.60
N LEU A 77 13.63 21.48 -5.47
CA LEU A 77 12.38 21.99 -6.06
C LEU A 77 11.67 20.93 -6.91
N GLY A 78 12.42 20.09 -7.61
CA GLY A 78 11.87 18.97 -8.39
C GLY A 78 11.19 17.91 -7.54
N LEU A 79 11.52 17.81 -6.25
CA LEU A 79 10.94 16.86 -5.30
C LEU A 79 9.78 17.44 -4.48
N MET A 80 9.53 18.74 -4.59
CA MET A 80 8.38 19.40 -3.96
C MET A 80 7.12 19.27 -4.82
N CYS A 81 5.96 19.43 -4.19
CA CYS A 81 4.68 19.56 -4.88
C CYS A 81 4.63 20.88 -5.66
N ALA A 82 3.74 20.93 -6.66
CA ALA A 82 3.71 22.03 -7.63
C ALA A 82 3.57 23.40 -6.96
N GLU A 83 2.72 23.50 -5.94
CA GLU A 83 2.45 24.73 -5.23
C GLU A 83 3.65 25.21 -4.39
N GLU A 84 4.27 24.31 -3.61
CA GLU A 84 5.45 24.62 -2.79
C GLU A 84 6.64 24.99 -3.66
N LYS A 85 6.82 24.28 -4.78
CA LYS A 85 7.82 24.63 -5.79
C LYS A 85 7.61 26.05 -6.30
N GLN A 86 6.38 26.40 -6.67
CA GLN A 86 6.07 27.73 -7.18
C GLN A 86 6.37 28.81 -6.13
N SER A 87 5.92 28.61 -4.89
CA SER A 87 6.16 29.55 -3.79
C SER A 87 7.66 29.73 -3.49
N ALA A 88 8.44 28.65 -3.54
CA ALA A 88 9.89 28.71 -3.36
C ALA A 88 10.59 29.47 -4.49
N VAL A 89 10.17 29.26 -5.75
CA VAL A 89 10.71 30.00 -6.91
C VAL A 89 10.36 31.49 -6.83
N GLU A 90 9.13 31.83 -6.47
CA GLU A 90 8.71 33.22 -6.24
C GLU A 90 9.49 33.89 -5.11
N SER A 91 9.93 33.10 -4.11
CA SER A 91 10.79 33.56 -3.01
C SER A 91 12.29 33.63 -3.37
N GLY A 92 12.66 33.29 -4.61
CA GLY A 92 14.02 33.41 -5.14
C GLY A 92 14.82 32.12 -5.21
N ALA A 93 14.21 30.95 -4.99
CA ALA A 93 14.90 29.68 -5.20
C ALA A 93 15.26 29.48 -6.68
N SER A 94 16.53 29.11 -6.95
CA SER A 94 17.00 28.88 -8.31
C SER A 94 16.54 27.53 -8.84
N THR A 95 16.01 27.50 -10.06
CA THR A 95 15.58 26.28 -10.76
C THR A 95 16.70 25.63 -11.58
N THR A 96 17.86 26.29 -11.69
CA THR A 96 19.01 25.86 -12.50
C THR A 96 20.27 25.63 -11.68
N ASP A 97 20.21 25.89 -10.37
CA ASP A 97 21.32 25.62 -9.47
C ASP A 97 21.33 24.13 -9.10
N HIS A 98 22.35 23.43 -9.59
CA HIS A 98 22.55 22.00 -9.35
C HIS A 98 23.48 21.72 -8.16
N GLY A 99 23.80 22.76 -7.38
CA GLY A 99 24.60 22.64 -6.18
C GLY A 99 26.05 22.27 -6.47
N LEU A 100 26.77 21.93 -5.40
CA LEU A 100 28.13 21.43 -5.45
C LEU A 100 28.14 19.92 -5.20
N ALA A 101 29.18 19.22 -5.66
CA ALA A 101 29.46 17.87 -5.21
C ALA A 101 29.87 17.92 -3.72
N SER A 102 28.87 18.02 -2.83
CA SER A 102 29.09 18.10 -1.39
C SER A 102 29.64 16.77 -0.88
N ARG A 103 30.76 16.87 -0.16
CA ARG A 103 31.40 15.76 0.55
C ARG A 103 30.82 15.54 1.96
N TYR A 104 29.74 16.26 2.30
CA TYR A 104 29.10 16.26 3.62
C TYR A 104 27.61 15.92 3.55
N GLU A 105 27.23 14.92 2.75
CA GLU A 105 25.90 14.32 2.89
C GLU A 105 25.76 13.71 4.28
N ARG A 106 24.76 14.16 5.04
CA ARG A 106 24.54 13.70 6.41
C ARG A 106 23.56 12.54 6.39
N PRO A 107 23.82 11.46 7.14
CA PRO A 107 22.92 10.32 7.15
C PRO A 107 21.54 10.72 7.64
N VAL A 108 20.53 10.17 6.97
CA VAL A 108 19.12 10.37 7.25
C VAL A 108 18.49 9.05 7.63
N LYS A 109 17.59 9.08 8.62
CA LYS A 109 16.73 7.95 8.94
C LYS A 109 15.27 8.35 8.83
N THR A 110 14.51 7.52 8.14
CA THR A 110 13.05 7.62 8.05
C THR A 110 12.42 6.59 8.99
N SER A 111 11.38 7.00 9.70
CA SER A 111 10.57 6.14 10.57
C SER A 111 9.10 6.54 10.50
N ASP A 112 8.23 5.73 11.10
CA ASP A 112 6.80 6.04 11.27
C ASP A 112 6.08 6.42 9.96
N ILE A 113 6.44 5.75 8.86
CA ILE A 113 5.81 5.96 7.56
C ILE A 113 4.35 5.51 7.64
N LYS A 114 3.43 6.43 7.40
CA LYS A 114 1.98 6.18 7.36
C LYS A 114 1.47 6.64 6.00
N ILE A 115 0.91 5.71 5.24
CA ILE A 115 0.39 5.97 3.89
C ILE A 115 -1.13 5.75 3.91
N SER A 116 -1.85 6.71 3.35
CA SER A 116 -3.31 6.70 3.21
C SER A 116 -3.68 7.19 1.81
N GLY A 117 -3.88 6.25 0.89
CA GLY A 117 -4.09 6.57 -0.53
C GLY A 117 -2.87 7.30 -1.10
N ASP A 118 -3.10 8.52 -1.59
CA ASP A 118 -2.07 9.37 -2.19
C ASP A 118 -1.40 10.33 -1.20
N LEU A 119 -1.64 10.17 0.11
CA LEU A 119 -1.01 10.95 1.17
C LEU A 119 -0.10 10.07 2.02
N ALA A 120 1.07 10.61 2.38
CA ALA A 120 2.00 9.95 3.28
C ALA A 120 2.54 10.93 4.32
N ARG A 121 2.72 10.42 5.55
CA ARG A 121 3.42 11.11 6.64
C ARG A 121 4.63 10.27 7.03
N VAL A 122 5.77 10.90 7.22
CA VAL A 122 7.02 10.23 7.59
C VAL A 122 7.80 11.06 8.58
N ARG A 123 8.42 10.39 9.55
CA ARG A 123 9.31 11.01 10.52
C ARG A 123 10.75 10.93 9.99
N LEU A 124 11.39 12.08 9.88
CA LEU A 124 12.79 12.25 9.48
C LEU A 124 13.63 12.46 10.73
N THR A 125 14.75 11.76 10.86
CA THR A 125 15.74 12.00 11.91
C THR A 125 17.14 12.15 11.31
N ARG A 126 17.89 13.14 11.79
CA ARG A 126 19.31 13.32 11.50
C ARG A 126 20.12 13.36 12.81
N PRO A 127 21.41 12.98 12.80
CA PRO A 127 22.27 13.14 13.97
C PRO A 127 22.28 14.59 14.46
N SER A 128 22.18 14.77 15.78
CA SER A 128 22.23 16.08 16.44
C SER A 128 21.12 17.07 16.00
N GLN A 129 20.04 16.60 15.37
CA GLN A 129 18.87 17.40 15.04
C GLN A 129 17.61 16.80 15.66
N GLN A 130 16.65 17.65 15.98
CA GLN A 130 15.34 17.16 16.40
C GLN A 130 14.64 16.45 15.23
N PRO A 131 13.89 15.37 15.48
CA PRO A 131 13.13 14.72 14.43
C PRO A 131 12.11 15.68 13.81
N ALA A 132 12.03 15.69 12.48
CA ALA A 132 11.05 16.46 11.73
C ALA A 132 9.97 15.52 11.18
N THR A 133 8.76 16.03 10.99
CA THR A 133 7.70 15.28 10.29
C THR A 133 7.52 15.88 8.91
N LEU A 134 7.61 15.05 7.88
CA LEU A 134 7.40 15.43 6.50
C LEU A 134 6.08 14.84 6.00
N TYR A 135 5.46 15.57 5.08
CA TYR A 135 4.21 15.21 4.44
C TYR A 135 4.43 15.12 2.93
N LEU A 136 3.93 14.04 2.34
CA LEU A 136 4.11 13.77 0.93
C LEU A 136 2.78 13.47 0.27
N ARG A 137 2.60 13.99 -0.94
CA ARG A 137 1.46 13.69 -1.82
C ARG A 137 1.95 12.99 -3.07
N LYS A 138 1.17 12.02 -3.57
CA LYS A 138 1.46 11.34 -4.83
C LYS A 138 0.90 12.17 -5.99
N GLU A 139 1.78 12.66 -6.86
CA GLU A 139 1.45 13.43 -8.06
C GLU A 139 1.96 12.70 -9.30
N GLY A 140 1.06 12.36 -10.22
CA GLY A 140 1.45 11.60 -11.42
C GLY A 140 2.16 10.28 -11.13
N GLY A 141 1.82 9.64 -10.00
CA GLY A 141 2.45 8.39 -9.54
C GLY A 141 3.78 8.56 -8.80
N THR A 142 4.26 9.80 -8.60
CA THR A 142 5.52 10.11 -7.89
C THR A 142 5.23 10.79 -6.56
N TRP A 143 5.89 10.37 -5.49
CA TRP A 143 5.78 11.01 -4.19
C TRP A 143 6.55 12.34 -4.15
N LYS A 144 5.88 13.41 -3.72
CA LYS A 144 6.41 14.78 -3.64
C LYS A 144 6.22 15.35 -2.24
N LEU A 145 7.16 16.15 -1.75
CA LEU A 145 7.05 16.83 -0.46
C LEU A 145 6.12 18.04 -0.60
N CYS A 146 5.06 18.11 0.21
CA CYS A 146 4.25 19.33 0.31
C CYS A 146 4.12 19.81 1.76
N ASP A 147 3.50 20.98 1.91
CA ASP A 147 3.29 21.64 3.18
C ASP A 147 2.39 20.80 4.12
N PRO A 148 2.79 20.58 5.39
CA PRO A 148 1.99 19.90 6.40
C PRO A 148 0.58 20.50 6.60
N GLU A 149 0.44 21.82 6.52
CA GLU A 149 -0.82 22.51 6.82
C GLU A 149 -1.88 22.24 5.76
N ARG A 150 -1.45 22.01 4.51
CA ARG A 150 -2.33 21.68 3.39
C ARG A 150 -2.69 20.19 3.31
N GLN A 151 -1.95 19.34 4.02
CA GLN A 151 -2.11 17.89 3.98
C GLN A 151 -2.76 17.28 5.23
N SER A 152 -2.98 18.07 6.28
CA SER A 152 -3.77 17.60 7.42
C SER A 152 -5.25 17.53 7.06
N PRO A 153 -5.95 16.40 7.34
CA PRO A 153 -7.40 16.40 7.37
C PRO A 153 -7.88 17.46 8.37
N PRO A 154 -9.04 18.11 8.17
CA PRO A 154 -9.64 18.92 9.21
C PRO A 154 -9.79 18.07 10.47
N GLN A 155 -9.35 18.62 11.61
CA GLN A 155 -9.53 17.97 12.91
C GLN A 155 -11.01 17.98 13.32
#